data_AF-A0A7C4Z0Q7-F1
#
_entry.id   AF-A0A7C4Z0Q7-F1
#
_cell.length_a   1.000
_cell.length_b   1.000
_cell.length_c   1.000
_cell.angle_alpha   90.00
_cell.angle_beta   90.00
_cell.angle_gamma   90.00
#
_symmetry.space_group_name_H-M   'P 1'
#
loop_
_entity.id
_entity.type
_entity.pdbx_description
1 polymer ?
#
loop_
_entity_poly.entity_id
_entity_poly.type
_entity_poly.pdbx_seq_one_letter_code
_entity_poly.pdbx_strand_id
1 'polypeptide(L)'
;MVRTVSLPLRNERGFIVKRAVLLILSMACVACVLAFARVQTTPPDLQVKLEERNPWNHLRLNNDPADFRFAIVSDRTGGHRAKVFSLAVEQLNLLQPEFVMSVGDLIEGYRDDPVKLAAEWREFQGYVSKLRMPFFYLPGNHDIANMTQDRLWQEKFGRRWFHFNYRGVLFLALCSEDPPGKSGGQISEEQLAYVQKSLEENPAARWTLVFVHKPMWSSGDPEKNGWVELEKLLGNRPYTVFAGHVHRYQKYVRNGRNYYQLATTGGGSKLRGPRYGEFDHITWVTMKPDGPVLANILLDGILTEDLRNIETGETGVLVYNRRPTQPVRGRVFLDGCPVDGAYVVFQSAPKEGQPSARADALTEADGSFVLSSYTAHDGAPVGEYQVTIVQRRPLFGEYGKPGPNLLPAKYAKGETSGLRAEVKAGENEFVFELKQ
;
A
#
# COMPACT_ATOMS: atom_id res chain seq x y z
N MET A 1 78.19 68.09 -41.44
CA MET A 1 77.74 67.00 -40.56
C MET A 1 77.03 67.66 -39.39
N VAL A 2 75.69 67.56 -39.28
CA VAL A 2 74.85 67.56 -38.07
C VAL A 2 73.39 67.50 -38.56
N ARG A 3 72.71 66.37 -38.29
CA ARG A 3 71.25 66.19 -38.48
C ARG A 3 70.60 66.34 -37.11
N THR A 4 69.64 67.24 -36.98
CA THR A 4 68.72 67.34 -35.85
C THR A 4 67.50 66.44 -36.10
N VAL A 5 67.15 65.62 -35.11
CA VAL A 5 65.94 64.77 -35.10
C VAL A 5 65.02 65.28 -33.98
N SER A 6 63.75 65.55 -34.33
CA SER A 6 62.68 65.87 -33.37
C SER A 6 61.95 64.61 -32.92
N LEU A 7 61.59 64.54 -31.64
CA LEU A 7 60.75 63.50 -31.04
C LEU A 7 59.30 64.02 -30.89
N PRO A 8 58.26 63.20 -31.15
CA PRO A 8 56.88 63.62 -30.99
C PRO A 8 56.37 63.44 -29.55
N LEU A 9 55.55 64.39 -29.10
CA LEU A 9 54.87 64.43 -27.81
C LEU A 9 53.80 63.32 -27.71
N ARG A 10 53.83 62.55 -26.60
CA ARG A 10 52.83 61.52 -26.27
C ARG A 10 51.50 62.17 -25.86
N ASN A 11 50.40 61.65 -26.39
CA ASN A 11 49.04 62.15 -26.18
C ASN A 11 48.44 61.61 -24.86
N GLU A 12 48.66 62.30 -23.75
CA GLU A 12 48.24 61.87 -22.40
C GLU A 12 46.71 61.93 -22.17
N ARG A 13 45.97 62.74 -22.93
CA ARG A 13 44.51 62.92 -22.75
C ARG A 13 43.70 61.66 -23.07
N GLY A 14 44.12 60.85 -24.04
CA GLY A 14 43.42 59.62 -24.41
C GLY A 14 43.55 58.50 -23.37
N PHE A 15 44.57 58.55 -22.51
CA PHE A 15 44.84 57.53 -21.50
C PHE A 15 44.00 57.75 -20.23
N ILE A 16 43.77 59.02 -19.86
CA ILE A 16 42.97 59.40 -18.68
C ILE A 16 41.48 59.09 -18.91
N VAL A 17 40.95 59.38 -20.11
CA VAL A 17 39.54 59.12 -20.45
C VAL A 17 39.22 57.63 -20.45
N LYS A 18 40.13 56.78 -20.95
CA LYS A 18 39.94 55.31 -20.92
C LYS A 18 39.91 54.76 -19.50
N ARG A 19 40.75 55.26 -18.60
CA ARG A 19 40.74 54.85 -17.17
C ARG A 19 39.47 55.32 -16.45
N ALA A 20 38.98 56.52 -16.74
CA ALA A 20 37.73 57.03 -16.16
C ALA A 20 36.51 56.21 -16.61
N VAL A 21 36.43 55.85 -17.90
CA VAL A 21 35.34 55.02 -18.44
C VAL A 21 35.37 53.60 -17.86
N LEU A 22 36.56 52.99 -17.71
CA LEU A 22 36.71 51.68 -17.04
C LEU A 22 36.31 51.73 -15.56
N LEU A 23 36.63 52.81 -14.85
CA LEU A 23 36.22 53.02 -13.47
C LEU A 23 34.70 53.16 -13.34
N ILE A 24 34.06 53.95 -14.21
CA ILE A 24 32.60 54.13 -14.21
C ILE A 24 31.89 52.82 -14.56
N LEU A 25 32.38 52.06 -15.55
CA LEU A 25 31.84 50.72 -15.88
C LEU A 25 32.03 49.72 -14.74
N SER A 26 33.16 49.76 -14.04
CA SER A 26 33.40 48.90 -12.88
C SER A 26 32.49 49.25 -11.70
N MET A 27 32.28 50.54 -11.43
CA MET A 27 31.36 50.99 -10.37
C MET A 27 29.90 50.69 -10.72
N ALA A 28 29.51 50.80 -11.99
CA ALA A 28 28.19 50.42 -12.48
C ALA A 28 27.96 48.91 -12.38
N CYS A 29 28.96 48.08 -12.70
CA CYS A 29 28.90 46.63 -12.51
C CYS A 29 28.80 46.26 -11.03
N VAL A 30 29.56 46.90 -10.14
CA VAL A 30 29.47 46.67 -8.69
C VAL A 30 28.13 47.12 -8.13
N ALA A 31 27.59 48.25 -8.58
CA ALA A 31 26.26 48.73 -8.20
C ALA A 31 25.14 47.80 -8.71
N CYS A 32 25.24 47.26 -9.92
CA CYS A 32 24.33 46.24 -10.43
C CYS A 32 24.43 44.94 -9.61
N VAL A 33 25.64 44.46 -9.31
CA VAL A 33 25.84 43.26 -8.47
C VAL A 33 25.28 43.47 -7.07
N LEU A 34 25.42 44.66 -6.48
CA LEU A 34 24.85 44.99 -5.17
C LEU A 34 23.32 45.18 -5.20
N ALA A 35 22.76 45.66 -6.31
CA ALA A 35 21.31 45.76 -6.52
C ALA A 35 20.64 44.39 -6.71
N PHE A 36 21.34 43.43 -7.35
CA PHE A 36 20.91 42.03 -7.46
C PHE A 36 21.23 41.20 -6.20
N ALA A 37 22.16 41.63 -5.36
CA ALA A 37 22.51 40.97 -4.10
C ALA A 37 21.66 41.41 -2.90
N ARG A 38 20.56 42.16 -3.11
CA ARG A 38 19.46 42.18 -2.13
C ARG A 38 18.79 40.82 -2.14
N VAL A 39 19.43 39.86 -1.46
CA VAL A 39 18.78 38.65 -0.98
C VAL A 39 17.63 39.13 -0.10
N GLN A 40 16.42 39.15 -0.64
CA GLN A 40 15.21 39.17 0.18
C GLN A 40 15.27 37.87 0.97
N THR A 41 15.84 37.91 2.17
CA THR A 41 15.74 36.82 3.12
C THR A 41 14.28 36.77 3.54
N THR A 42 13.51 35.87 2.93
CA THR A 42 12.18 35.52 3.44
C THR A 42 12.33 35.23 4.92
N PRO A 43 11.49 35.81 5.80
CA PRO A 43 11.47 35.44 7.20
C PRO A 43 11.38 33.92 7.33
N PRO A 44 12.08 33.29 8.30
CA PRO A 44 11.95 31.86 8.51
C PRO A 44 10.49 31.49 8.79
N ASP A 45 10.07 30.31 8.33
CA ASP A 45 8.68 29.82 8.48
C ASP A 45 8.22 29.84 9.95
N LEU A 46 9.12 29.49 10.88
CA LEU A 46 8.88 29.57 12.31
C LEU A 46 9.46 30.87 12.88
N GLN A 47 8.59 31.71 13.41
CA GLN A 47 8.97 32.92 14.12
C GLN A 47 8.66 32.76 15.61
N VAL A 48 9.71 32.56 16.40
CA VAL A 48 9.62 32.42 17.86
C VAL A 48 10.62 33.36 18.52
N LYS A 49 10.23 33.92 19.66
CA LYS A 49 11.17 34.62 20.53
C LYS A 49 12.03 33.58 21.24
N LEU A 50 13.32 33.57 20.93
CA LEU A 50 14.27 32.68 21.59
C LEU A 50 14.69 33.29 22.94
N GLU A 51 14.57 32.48 23.99
CA GLU A 51 15.08 32.80 25.33
C GLU A 51 16.21 31.82 25.72
N GLU A 52 16.81 32.00 26.89
CA GLU A 52 17.88 31.13 27.40
C GLU A 52 17.43 29.67 27.51
N ARG A 53 16.17 29.45 27.89
CA ARG A 53 15.53 28.14 27.92
C ARG A 53 14.17 28.25 27.26
N ASN A 54 13.87 27.28 26.41
CA ASN A 54 12.61 27.24 25.68
C ASN A 54 11.92 25.88 25.91
N PRO A 55 10.59 25.81 26.05
CA PRO A 55 9.84 24.58 26.32
C PRO A 55 9.62 23.71 25.05
N TRP A 56 10.63 23.59 24.20
CA TRP A 56 10.65 22.70 23.03
C TRP A 56 12.03 22.07 22.85
N ASN A 57 12.08 20.94 22.17
CA ASN A 57 13.34 20.24 21.91
C ASN A 57 14.16 20.92 20.78
N HIS A 58 15.35 20.40 20.50
CA HIS A 58 16.28 20.97 19.51
C HIS A 58 15.96 20.60 18.05
N LEU A 59 14.84 19.91 17.79
CA LEU A 59 14.52 19.41 16.46
C LEU A 59 14.04 20.54 15.54
N ARG A 60 14.30 20.37 14.23
CA ARG A 60 13.80 21.29 13.20
C ARG A 60 12.35 20.96 12.83
N LEU A 61 11.66 21.93 12.24
CA LEU A 61 10.33 21.69 11.67
C LEU A 61 10.38 20.57 10.62
N ASN A 62 9.33 19.76 10.60
CA ASN A 62 9.19 18.62 9.72
C ASN A 62 8.52 18.99 8.39
N ASN A 63 9.10 19.97 7.69
CA ASN A 63 8.50 20.67 6.54
C ASN A 63 9.47 20.85 5.35
N ASP A 64 10.38 19.89 5.12
CA ASP A 64 11.24 19.94 3.94
C ASP A 64 10.35 20.04 2.67
N PRO A 65 10.59 21.01 1.76
CA PRO A 65 9.80 21.14 0.55
C PRO A 65 9.83 19.91 -0.37
N ALA A 66 10.83 19.02 -0.26
CA ALA A 66 10.85 17.76 -0.99
C ALA A 66 9.94 16.70 -0.37
N ASP A 67 9.50 16.89 0.87
CA ASP A 67 8.56 16.02 1.55
C ASP A 67 7.14 16.26 1.05
N PHE A 68 6.39 15.18 0.93
CA PHE A 68 4.97 15.24 0.58
C PHE A 68 4.23 14.06 1.18
N ARG A 69 2.90 14.19 1.27
CA ARG A 69 2.03 13.19 1.92
C ARG A 69 0.90 12.78 0.99
N PHE A 70 0.72 11.48 0.82
CA PHE A 70 -0.39 10.91 0.07
C PHE A 70 -0.98 9.72 0.83
N ALA A 71 -2.20 9.36 0.48
CA ALA A 71 -2.89 8.21 1.06
C ALA A 71 -3.03 7.09 0.03
N ILE A 72 -3.08 5.85 0.50
CA ILE A 72 -3.43 4.67 -0.30
C ILE A 72 -4.69 4.05 0.28
N VAL A 73 -5.67 3.80 -0.59
CA VAL A 73 -6.83 2.95 -0.30
C VAL A 73 -6.67 1.62 -1.01
N SER A 74 -7.14 0.55 -0.37
CA SER A 74 -7.12 -0.80 -0.90
C SER A 74 -8.53 -1.25 -1.31
N ASP A 75 -8.65 -2.54 -1.57
CA ASP A 75 -9.82 -3.29 -1.96
C ASP A 75 -11.09 -2.80 -1.23
N ARG A 76 -11.98 -2.21 -2.03
CA ARG A 76 -13.35 -1.94 -1.60
C ARG A 76 -14.19 -3.19 -1.73
N THR A 77 -13.99 -3.99 -2.78
CA THR A 77 -14.89 -5.08 -3.18
C THR A 77 -14.31 -6.46 -2.89
N GLY A 78 -14.68 -7.49 -3.65
CA GLY A 78 -14.56 -8.88 -3.20
C GLY A 78 -15.54 -9.20 -2.07
N GLY A 79 -16.77 -8.65 -2.16
CA GLY A 79 -17.77 -8.67 -1.09
C GLY A 79 -17.72 -7.44 -0.19
N HIS A 80 -17.90 -6.25 -0.78
CA HIS A 80 -17.85 -4.98 -0.06
C HIS A 80 -18.84 -4.93 1.11
N ARG A 81 -18.39 -4.32 2.20
CA ARG A 81 -19.18 -4.10 3.42
C ARG A 81 -19.76 -2.69 3.44
N ALA A 82 -20.97 -2.59 3.97
CA ALA A 82 -21.72 -1.34 4.02
C ALA A 82 -20.94 -0.25 4.78
N LYS A 83 -21.01 0.99 4.27
CA LYS A 83 -20.49 2.23 4.88
C LYS A 83 -18.97 2.35 5.02
N VAL A 84 -18.18 1.32 4.73
CA VAL A 84 -16.73 1.34 5.05
C VAL A 84 -15.95 2.24 4.09
N PHE A 85 -16.09 2.07 2.77
CA PHE A 85 -15.32 2.84 1.81
C PHE A 85 -15.80 4.29 1.75
N SER A 86 -17.12 4.49 1.78
CA SER A 86 -17.70 5.82 1.85
C SER A 86 -17.29 6.57 3.12
N LEU A 87 -17.14 5.90 4.27
CA LEU A 87 -16.55 6.49 5.48
C LEU A 87 -15.08 6.86 5.27
N ALA A 88 -14.28 5.98 4.67
CA ALA A 88 -12.89 6.25 4.37
C ALA A 88 -12.71 7.50 3.49
N VAL A 89 -13.61 7.73 2.52
CA VAL A 89 -13.62 8.95 1.70
C VAL A 89 -13.81 10.21 2.54
N GLU A 90 -14.77 10.24 3.46
CA GLU A 90 -14.99 11.39 4.32
C GLU A 90 -13.82 11.59 5.30
N GLN A 91 -13.21 10.50 5.78
CA GLN A 91 -12.03 10.54 6.64
C GLN A 91 -10.78 11.03 5.92
N LEU A 92 -10.60 10.71 4.63
CA LEU A 92 -9.55 11.28 3.79
C LEU A 92 -9.72 12.80 3.65
N ASN A 93 -10.97 13.30 3.60
CA ASN A 93 -11.25 14.73 3.63
C ASN A 93 -10.89 15.38 4.97
N LEU A 94 -10.83 14.63 6.08
CA LEU A 94 -10.29 15.15 7.35
C LEU A 94 -8.76 15.15 7.35
N LEU A 95 -8.14 14.10 6.80
CA LEU A 95 -6.68 13.94 6.79
C LEU A 95 -5.96 14.84 5.77
N GLN A 96 -6.65 15.30 4.72
CA GLN A 96 -6.11 16.22 3.70
C GLN A 96 -4.80 15.75 3.03
N PRO A 97 -4.70 14.51 2.50
CA PRO A 97 -3.54 14.13 1.68
C PRO A 97 -3.49 14.94 0.38
N GLU A 98 -2.30 15.07 -0.21
CA GLU A 98 -2.14 15.78 -1.49
C GLU A 98 -2.86 15.05 -2.64
N PHE A 99 -2.94 13.72 -2.56
CA PHE A 99 -3.72 12.86 -3.45
C PHE A 99 -3.94 11.49 -2.80
N VAL A 100 -4.85 10.71 -3.39
CA VAL A 100 -5.16 9.34 -3.01
C VAL A 100 -4.79 8.39 -4.15
N MET A 101 -4.02 7.36 -3.85
CA MET A 101 -3.73 6.25 -4.75
C MET A 101 -4.65 5.06 -4.41
N SER A 102 -5.20 4.39 -5.41
CA SER A 102 -5.83 3.08 -5.24
C SER A 102 -4.89 1.95 -5.68
N VAL A 103 -5.07 0.76 -5.10
CA VAL A 103 -4.49 -0.51 -5.59
C VAL A 103 -5.54 -1.46 -6.18
N GLY A 104 -6.75 -0.99 -6.52
CA GLY A 104 -7.75 -1.73 -7.29
C GLY A 104 -8.85 -2.42 -6.50
N ASP A 105 -9.69 -3.18 -7.22
CA ASP A 105 -10.93 -3.82 -6.75
C ASP A 105 -11.93 -2.79 -6.21
N LEU A 106 -12.42 -1.96 -7.14
CA LEU A 106 -13.25 -0.79 -6.90
C LEU A 106 -14.75 -1.12 -7.02
N ILE A 107 -15.10 -2.02 -7.95
CA ILE A 107 -16.47 -2.52 -8.20
C ILE A 107 -16.56 -4.04 -7.95
N GLU A 108 -17.76 -4.62 -7.84
CA GLU A 108 -17.90 -6.06 -7.59
C GLU A 108 -17.59 -6.89 -8.83
N GLY A 109 -17.92 -6.40 -10.03
CA GLY A 109 -17.47 -7.00 -11.28
C GLY A 109 -17.79 -8.49 -11.44
N TYR A 110 -16.98 -9.18 -12.24
CA TYR A 110 -17.20 -10.56 -12.69
C TYR A 110 -18.55 -10.75 -13.39
N ARG A 111 -18.93 -9.78 -14.24
CA ARG A 111 -20.21 -9.79 -14.96
C ARG A 111 -20.03 -9.25 -16.38
N ASP A 112 -20.94 -9.63 -17.27
CA ASP A 112 -21.06 -9.03 -18.61
C ASP A 112 -22.26 -8.08 -18.74
N ASP A 113 -23.13 -7.99 -17.73
CA ASP A 113 -24.32 -7.14 -17.75
C ASP A 113 -23.93 -5.64 -17.67
N PRO A 114 -24.07 -4.88 -18.77
CA PRO A 114 -23.61 -3.50 -18.83
C PRO A 114 -24.44 -2.58 -17.91
N VAL A 115 -25.69 -2.91 -17.63
CA VAL A 115 -26.56 -2.12 -16.74
C VAL A 115 -26.06 -2.24 -15.30
N LYS A 116 -25.75 -3.46 -14.86
CA LYS A 116 -25.18 -3.70 -13.52
C LYS A 116 -23.80 -3.07 -13.37
N LEU A 117 -22.91 -3.26 -14.34
CA LEU A 117 -21.59 -2.64 -14.32
C LEU A 117 -21.67 -1.11 -14.28
N ALA A 118 -22.56 -0.50 -15.07
CA ALA A 118 -22.78 0.94 -15.03
C ALA A 118 -23.30 1.43 -13.67
N ALA A 119 -24.14 0.63 -13.00
CA ALA A 119 -24.63 0.94 -11.66
C ALA A 119 -23.51 0.86 -10.60
N GLU A 120 -22.69 -0.19 -10.62
CA GLU A 120 -21.54 -0.36 -9.71
C GLU A 120 -20.52 0.78 -9.88
N TRP A 121 -20.21 1.17 -11.12
CA TRP A 121 -19.34 2.31 -11.37
C TRP A 121 -19.94 3.64 -10.92
N ARG A 122 -21.25 3.87 -11.16
CA ARG A 122 -21.92 5.09 -10.71
C ARG A 122 -21.90 5.20 -9.19
N GLU A 123 -22.13 4.10 -8.49
CA GLU A 123 -22.04 4.04 -7.03
C GLU A 123 -20.63 4.42 -6.56
N PHE A 124 -19.61 3.70 -7.03
CA PHE A 124 -18.23 3.93 -6.64
C PHE A 124 -17.77 5.36 -6.93
N GLN A 125 -18.01 5.86 -8.15
CA GLN A 125 -17.65 7.23 -8.54
C GLN A 125 -18.44 8.28 -7.75
N GLY A 126 -19.68 7.97 -7.34
CA GLY A 126 -20.46 8.79 -6.43
C GLY A 126 -19.77 9.02 -5.08
N TYR A 127 -19.04 8.03 -4.56
CA TYR A 127 -18.21 8.21 -3.36
C TYR A 127 -16.95 9.00 -3.66
N VAL A 128 -16.16 8.55 -4.64
CA VAL A 128 -14.86 9.17 -4.97
C VAL A 128 -15.00 10.66 -5.33
N SER A 129 -16.10 11.05 -5.98
CA SER A 129 -16.38 12.45 -6.34
C SER A 129 -16.50 13.42 -5.14
N LYS A 130 -16.63 12.91 -3.91
CA LYS A 130 -16.65 13.73 -2.70
C LYS A 130 -15.25 14.06 -2.16
N LEU A 131 -14.19 13.44 -2.67
CA LEU A 131 -12.83 13.74 -2.26
C LEU A 131 -12.45 15.18 -2.63
N ARG A 132 -11.70 15.83 -1.76
CA ARG A 132 -11.17 17.19 -1.96
C ARG A 132 -9.77 17.22 -2.60
N MET A 133 -9.25 16.05 -2.98
CA MET A 133 -7.94 15.85 -3.59
C MET A 133 -8.05 14.85 -4.75
N PRO A 134 -7.07 14.80 -5.67
CA PRO A 134 -7.08 13.86 -6.78
C PRO A 134 -7.10 12.39 -6.32
N PHE A 135 -7.82 11.56 -7.07
CA PHE A 135 -7.84 10.11 -6.91
C PHE A 135 -7.22 9.44 -8.14
N PHE A 136 -6.19 8.63 -7.92
CA PHE A 136 -5.51 7.86 -8.97
C PHE A 136 -6.02 6.42 -8.97
N TYR A 137 -6.67 6.04 -10.06
CA TYR A 137 -7.28 4.73 -10.26
C TYR A 137 -6.23 3.69 -10.67
N LEU A 138 -6.35 2.46 -10.17
CA LEU A 138 -5.59 1.29 -10.60
C LEU A 138 -6.59 0.13 -10.74
N PRO A 139 -6.58 -0.65 -11.82
CA PRO A 139 -7.53 -1.74 -11.98
C PRO A 139 -7.10 -2.98 -11.19
N GLY A 140 -8.06 -3.58 -10.48
CA GLY A 140 -7.95 -4.93 -9.95
C GLY A 140 -8.69 -5.98 -10.80
N ASN A 141 -8.65 -7.23 -10.36
CA ASN A 141 -9.32 -8.30 -11.10
C ASN A 141 -10.84 -8.18 -11.09
N HIS A 142 -11.43 -7.55 -10.07
CA HIS A 142 -12.86 -7.25 -10.11
C HIS A 142 -13.19 -6.17 -11.14
N ASP A 143 -12.28 -5.22 -11.39
CA ASP A 143 -12.56 -4.07 -12.27
C ASP A 143 -12.51 -4.44 -13.76
N ILE A 144 -11.63 -5.38 -14.14
CA ILE A 144 -11.36 -5.81 -15.52
C ILE A 144 -11.34 -7.34 -15.69
N ALA A 145 -12.27 -8.03 -15.02
CA ALA A 145 -12.35 -9.49 -14.96
C ALA A 145 -12.47 -10.20 -16.33
N ASN A 146 -13.01 -9.51 -17.34
CA ASN A 146 -13.30 -10.02 -18.67
C ASN A 146 -13.18 -8.91 -19.73
N MET A 147 -13.31 -9.27 -21.01
CA MET A 147 -13.18 -8.31 -22.12
C MET A 147 -14.24 -7.20 -22.12
N THR A 148 -15.45 -7.47 -21.61
CA THR A 148 -16.51 -6.46 -21.48
C THR A 148 -16.09 -5.37 -20.50
N GLN A 149 -15.61 -5.78 -19.34
CA GLN A 149 -15.15 -4.89 -18.28
C GLN A 149 -13.84 -4.17 -18.66
N ASP A 150 -12.91 -4.83 -19.35
CA ASP A 150 -11.69 -4.20 -19.90
C ASP A 150 -12.02 -3.08 -20.89
N ARG A 151 -12.98 -3.29 -21.80
CA ARG A 151 -13.47 -2.23 -22.70
C ARG A 151 -14.11 -1.08 -21.93
N LEU A 152 -14.94 -1.38 -20.93
CA LEU A 152 -15.59 -0.36 -20.11
C LEU A 152 -14.58 0.47 -19.31
N TRP A 153 -13.50 -0.17 -18.82
CA TRP A 153 -12.37 0.53 -18.22
C TRP A 153 -11.71 1.48 -19.22
N GLN A 154 -11.39 0.98 -20.42
CA GLN A 154 -10.77 1.78 -21.48
C GLN A 154 -11.65 2.98 -21.88
N GLU A 155 -12.96 2.81 -21.97
CA GLU A 155 -13.90 3.90 -22.26
C GLU A 155 -13.95 4.96 -21.13
N LYS A 156 -13.87 4.53 -19.87
CA LYS A 156 -13.98 5.42 -18.71
C LYS A 156 -12.67 6.14 -18.36
N PHE A 157 -11.56 5.42 -18.39
CA PHE A 157 -10.28 5.86 -17.84
C PHE A 157 -9.15 5.85 -18.88
N GLY A 158 -9.38 5.26 -20.05
CA GLY A 158 -8.36 5.07 -21.07
C GLY A 158 -7.34 4.04 -20.61
N ARG A 159 -6.28 4.49 -19.92
CA ARG A 159 -5.09 3.68 -19.68
C ARG A 159 -5.30 2.68 -18.55
N ARG A 160 -4.77 1.46 -18.70
CA ARG A 160 -4.73 0.41 -17.65
C ARG A 160 -3.49 0.53 -16.75
N TRP A 161 -2.43 1.13 -17.28
CA TRP A 161 -1.20 1.45 -16.56
C TRP A 161 -0.67 2.81 -17.00
N PHE A 162 0.01 3.49 -16.08
CA PHE A 162 0.58 4.81 -16.31
C PHE A 162 1.70 5.10 -15.33
N HIS A 163 2.42 6.18 -15.57
CA HIS A 163 3.39 6.72 -14.62
C HIS A 163 3.26 8.24 -14.51
N PHE A 164 3.73 8.78 -13.39
CA PHE A 164 3.94 10.22 -13.24
C PHE A 164 5.12 10.48 -12.30
N ASN A 165 5.72 11.67 -12.43
CA ASN A 165 6.76 12.14 -11.53
C ASN A 165 6.17 13.22 -10.61
N TYR A 166 6.41 13.09 -9.30
CA TYR A 166 6.03 14.10 -8.32
C TYR A 166 7.17 14.34 -7.34
N ARG A 167 7.68 15.58 -7.29
CA ARG A 167 8.83 15.99 -6.44
C ARG A 167 10.03 15.04 -6.53
N GLY A 168 10.34 14.59 -7.75
CA GLY A 168 11.47 13.71 -8.04
C GLY A 168 11.22 12.24 -7.71
N VAL A 169 9.98 11.85 -7.36
CA VAL A 169 9.59 10.45 -7.13
C VAL A 169 8.77 9.95 -8.31
N LEU A 170 9.16 8.79 -8.85
CA LEU A 170 8.46 8.14 -9.96
C LEU A 170 7.39 7.21 -9.41
N PHE A 171 6.14 7.44 -9.80
CA PHE A 171 5.01 6.55 -9.52
C PHE A 171 4.76 5.68 -10.74
N LEU A 172 4.82 4.37 -10.59
CA LEU A 172 4.46 3.38 -11.60
C LEU A 172 3.18 2.68 -11.16
N ALA A 173 2.05 2.94 -11.83
CA ALA A 173 0.80 2.25 -11.62
C ALA A 173 0.63 1.19 -12.71
N LEU A 174 0.68 -0.08 -12.34
CA LEU A 174 0.74 -1.23 -13.23
C LEU A 174 -0.52 -2.08 -13.14
N CYS A 175 -0.94 -2.64 -14.27
CA CYS A 175 -2.06 -3.55 -14.36
C CYS A 175 -1.56 -4.99 -14.17
N SER A 176 -2.08 -5.70 -13.16
CA SER A 176 -1.79 -7.13 -12.97
C SER A 176 -2.68 -8.07 -13.79
N GLU A 177 -3.66 -7.55 -14.51
CA GLU A 177 -4.54 -8.34 -15.39
C GLU A 177 -4.17 -8.10 -16.85
N ASP A 178 -2.91 -8.34 -17.21
CA ASP A 178 -2.41 -8.03 -18.55
C ASP A 178 -1.78 -9.26 -19.25
N PRO A 179 -2.52 -9.96 -20.13
CA PRO A 179 -3.89 -9.66 -20.60
C PRO A 179 -4.98 -10.00 -19.56
N PRO A 180 -6.18 -9.41 -19.68
CA PRO A 180 -7.27 -9.58 -18.71
C PRO A 180 -7.81 -11.02 -18.68
N GLY A 181 -8.39 -11.41 -17.54
CA GLY A 181 -9.05 -12.71 -17.36
C GLY A 181 -8.12 -13.90 -17.07
N LYS A 182 -6.80 -13.67 -16.90
CA LYS A 182 -5.86 -14.71 -16.48
C LYS A 182 -5.83 -14.90 -14.96
N SER A 183 -5.90 -16.16 -14.53
CA SER A 183 -5.74 -16.51 -13.11
C SER A 183 -4.29 -16.27 -12.66
N GLY A 184 -4.10 -15.71 -11.47
CA GLY A 184 -2.78 -15.51 -10.84
C GLY A 184 -2.06 -14.18 -11.17
N GLY A 185 -2.56 -13.39 -12.12
CA GLY A 185 -1.96 -12.11 -12.52
C GLY A 185 -0.77 -12.26 -13.47
N GLN A 186 -0.58 -11.27 -14.35
CA GLN A 186 0.45 -11.23 -15.38
C GLN A 186 0.79 -9.77 -15.73
N ILE A 187 2.06 -9.51 -16.03
CA ILE A 187 2.53 -8.32 -16.74
C ILE A 187 2.95 -8.76 -18.15
N SER A 188 2.43 -8.09 -19.18
CA SER A 188 2.79 -8.38 -20.57
C SER A 188 4.15 -7.80 -20.96
N GLU A 189 4.72 -8.30 -22.07
CA GLU A 189 5.93 -7.73 -22.67
C GLU A 189 5.74 -6.26 -23.08
N GLU A 190 4.55 -5.88 -23.55
CA GLU A 190 4.23 -4.48 -23.90
C GLU A 190 4.31 -3.57 -22.66
N GLN A 191 3.73 -4.03 -21.55
CA GLN A 191 3.76 -3.27 -20.30
C GLN A 191 5.17 -3.22 -19.71
N LEU A 192 5.98 -4.30 -19.82
CA LEU A 192 7.39 -4.29 -19.43
C LEU A 192 8.21 -3.31 -20.29
N ALA A 193 7.99 -3.26 -21.60
CA ALA A 193 8.63 -2.29 -22.48
C ALA A 193 8.23 -0.84 -22.12
N TYR A 194 6.96 -0.62 -21.76
CA TYR A 194 6.51 0.67 -21.23
C TYR A 194 7.23 1.04 -19.92
N VAL A 195 7.39 0.11 -19.00
CA VAL A 195 8.14 0.33 -17.75
C VAL A 195 9.59 0.69 -18.04
N GLN A 196 10.26 -0.07 -18.91
CA GLN A 196 11.64 0.21 -19.29
C GLN A 196 11.78 1.66 -19.80
N LYS A 197 10.94 2.05 -20.76
CA LYS A 197 10.93 3.42 -21.29
C LYS A 197 10.67 4.47 -20.19
N SER A 198 9.72 4.20 -19.30
CA SER A 198 9.38 5.09 -18.18
C SER A 198 10.57 5.31 -17.24
N LEU A 199 11.38 4.27 -17.00
CA LEU A 199 12.59 4.35 -16.18
C LEU A 199 13.71 5.11 -16.90
N GLU A 200 13.88 4.89 -18.20
CA GLU A 200 14.85 5.60 -19.06
C GLU A 200 14.54 7.11 -19.16
N GLU A 201 13.25 7.49 -19.18
CA GLU A 201 12.80 8.89 -19.17
C GLU A 201 12.95 9.56 -17.79
N ASN A 202 13.09 8.77 -16.71
CA ASN A 202 13.17 9.26 -15.33
C ASN A 202 14.46 8.79 -14.61
N PRO A 203 15.66 9.00 -15.18
CA PRO A 203 16.89 8.44 -14.61
C PRO A 203 17.22 9.04 -13.24
N ALA A 204 16.86 10.30 -13.02
CA ALA A 204 17.15 11.06 -11.80
C ALA A 204 16.09 10.92 -10.69
N ALA A 205 15.08 10.06 -10.85
CA ALA A 205 14.08 9.87 -9.81
C ALA A 205 14.75 9.34 -8.52
N ARG A 206 14.58 10.07 -7.41
CA ARG A 206 15.17 9.75 -6.11
C ARG A 206 14.56 8.52 -5.46
N TRP A 207 13.36 8.15 -5.88
CA TRP A 207 12.65 6.95 -5.44
C TRP A 207 11.65 6.52 -6.51
N THR A 208 11.38 5.21 -6.61
CA THR A 208 10.31 4.65 -7.44
C THR A 208 9.25 3.98 -6.55
N LEU A 209 7.99 4.35 -6.69
CA LEU A 209 6.86 3.70 -6.03
C LEU A 209 6.09 2.90 -7.07
N VAL A 210 5.95 1.59 -6.84
CA VAL A 210 5.24 0.67 -7.74
C VAL A 210 3.93 0.29 -7.10
N PHE A 211 2.84 0.49 -7.83
CA PHE A 211 1.48 0.11 -7.44
C PHE A 211 0.99 -0.94 -8.41
N VAL A 212 0.44 -2.02 -7.88
CA VAL A 212 -0.10 -3.14 -8.65
C VAL A 212 -1.22 -3.78 -7.85
N HIS A 213 -2.23 -4.37 -8.47
CA HIS A 213 -3.32 -4.95 -7.68
C HIS A 213 -2.93 -6.29 -7.05
N LYS A 214 -2.58 -7.30 -7.86
CA LYS A 214 -2.18 -8.62 -7.34
C LYS A 214 -0.73 -8.63 -6.87
N PRO A 215 -0.44 -9.20 -5.69
CA PRO A 215 0.93 -9.42 -5.21
C PRO A 215 1.56 -10.62 -5.95
N MET A 216 1.89 -10.40 -7.23
CA MET A 216 2.41 -11.41 -8.17
C MET A 216 3.71 -12.10 -7.70
N TRP A 217 4.40 -11.50 -6.71
CA TRP A 217 5.58 -12.07 -6.08
C TRP A 217 5.30 -13.17 -5.05
N SER A 218 4.08 -13.26 -4.50
CA SER A 218 3.71 -14.21 -3.44
C SER A 218 2.55 -15.13 -3.82
N SER A 219 1.66 -14.70 -4.73
CA SER A 219 0.42 -15.43 -5.07
C SER A 219 0.46 -16.13 -6.43
N GLY A 220 1.58 -16.06 -7.16
CA GLY A 220 1.76 -16.66 -8.49
C GLY A 220 3.16 -17.26 -8.69
N ASP A 221 3.49 -17.60 -9.94
CA ASP A 221 4.85 -18.00 -10.33
C ASP A 221 5.62 -16.77 -10.85
N PRO A 222 6.43 -16.11 -10.01
CA PRO A 222 7.07 -14.84 -10.35
C PRO A 222 8.03 -14.94 -11.54
N GLU A 223 8.52 -16.15 -11.84
CA GLU A 223 9.41 -16.43 -12.98
C GLU A 223 8.65 -16.47 -14.32
N LYS A 224 7.31 -16.53 -14.29
CA LYS A 224 6.48 -16.66 -15.50
C LYS A 224 5.48 -15.54 -15.68
N ASN A 225 5.16 -14.80 -14.62
CA ASN A 225 4.16 -13.73 -14.65
C ASN A 225 4.72 -12.34 -15.00
N GLY A 226 6.02 -12.25 -15.33
CA GLY A 226 6.71 -10.99 -15.67
C GLY A 226 7.20 -10.19 -14.45
N TRP A 227 6.98 -10.68 -13.23
CA TRP A 227 7.42 -9.97 -12.02
C TRP A 227 8.94 -9.94 -11.87
N VAL A 228 9.62 -11.05 -12.14
CA VAL A 228 11.09 -11.12 -12.09
C VAL A 228 11.72 -10.19 -13.13
N GLU A 229 11.14 -10.07 -14.32
CA GLU A 229 11.56 -9.12 -15.36
C GLU A 229 11.39 -7.67 -14.92
N LEU A 230 10.27 -7.34 -14.27
CA LEU A 230 10.07 -6.03 -13.66
C LEU A 230 11.13 -5.74 -12.59
N GLU A 231 11.42 -6.69 -11.70
CA GLU A 231 12.47 -6.54 -10.67
C GLU A 231 13.86 -6.32 -11.31
N LYS A 232 14.17 -7.00 -12.42
CA LYS A 232 15.41 -6.79 -13.20
C LYS A 232 15.47 -5.37 -13.79
N LEU A 233 14.36 -4.86 -14.36
CA LEU A 233 14.29 -3.50 -14.91
C LEU A 233 14.48 -2.42 -13.82
N LEU A 234 13.88 -2.61 -12.64
CA LEU A 234 14.07 -1.72 -11.50
C LEU A 234 15.52 -1.76 -10.98
N GLY A 235 16.17 -2.93 -11.05
CA GLY A 235 17.57 -3.12 -10.71
C GLY A 235 17.92 -2.60 -9.31
N ASN A 236 19.00 -1.82 -9.22
CA ASN A 236 19.48 -1.27 -7.95
C ASN A 236 18.76 0.01 -7.51
N ARG A 237 17.78 0.51 -8.27
CA ARG A 237 17.08 1.75 -7.93
C ARG A 237 16.42 1.61 -6.55
N PRO A 238 16.29 2.70 -5.77
CA PRO A 238 15.49 2.68 -4.56
C PRO A 238 14.00 2.60 -4.95
N TYR A 239 13.31 1.58 -4.44
CA TYR A 239 11.88 1.41 -4.71
C TYR A 239 11.08 0.79 -3.57
N THR A 240 9.76 0.96 -3.65
CA THR A 240 8.77 0.36 -2.73
C THR A 240 7.55 -0.08 -3.51
N VAL A 241 7.00 -1.24 -3.18
CA VAL A 241 5.88 -1.86 -3.89
C VAL A 241 4.64 -1.90 -2.99
N PHE A 242 3.48 -1.60 -3.57
CA PHE A 242 2.16 -1.69 -2.93
C PHE A 242 1.21 -2.56 -3.75
N ALA A 243 0.47 -3.43 -3.06
CA ALA A 243 -0.58 -4.26 -3.65
C ALA A 243 -1.77 -4.50 -2.71
N GLY A 244 -2.89 -4.98 -3.26
CA GLY A 244 -4.11 -5.34 -2.52
C GLY A 244 -4.42 -6.83 -2.64
N HIS A 245 -5.63 -7.14 -3.12
CA HIS A 245 -6.15 -8.44 -3.57
C HIS A 245 -6.44 -9.48 -2.48
N VAL A 246 -5.53 -9.64 -1.53
CA VAL A 246 -5.58 -10.76 -0.55
C VAL A 246 -6.41 -10.40 0.69
N HIS A 247 -6.80 -9.12 0.82
CA HIS A 247 -7.59 -8.59 1.94
C HIS A 247 -6.91 -8.80 3.31
N ARG A 248 -5.59 -8.91 3.30
CA ARG A 248 -4.77 -9.15 4.49
C ARG A 248 -3.44 -8.43 4.37
N TYR A 249 -3.19 -7.54 5.32
CA TYR A 249 -1.95 -6.80 5.41
C TYR A 249 -0.75 -7.74 5.61
N GLN A 250 0.27 -7.53 4.81
CA GLN A 250 1.51 -8.27 4.91
C GLN A 250 2.68 -7.47 4.35
N LYS A 251 3.75 -7.38 5.13
CA LYS A 251 5.02 -6.79 4.70
C LYS A 251 5.98 -7.89 4.26
N TYR A 252 6.64 -7.66 3.14
CA TYR A 252 7.76 -8.47 2.67
C TYR A 252 9.00 -7.59 2.47
N VAL A 253 10.16 -8.23 2.58
CA VAL A 253 11.41 -7.69 2.08
C VAL A 253 11.89 -8.61 0.96
N ARG A 254 12.18 -8.03 -0.21
CA ARG A 254 12.67 -8.75 -1.39
C ARG A 254 13.73 -7.88 -2.06
N ASN A 255 14.87 -8.46 -2.42
CA ASN A 255 15.98 -7.75 -3.06
C ASN A 255 16.40 -6.48 -2.29
N GLY A 256 16.31 -6.50 -0.95
CA GLY A 256 16.59 -5.33 -0.09
C GLY A 256 15.58 -4.17 -0.22
N ARG A 257 14.34 -4.47 -0.66
CA ARG A 257 13.28 -3.48 -0.91
C ARG A 257 11.99 -3.90 -0.21
N ASN A 258 11.18 -2.91 0.17
CA ASN A 258 9.93 -3.14 0.92
C ASN A 258 8.75 -3.33 -0.03
N TYR A 259 7.94 -4.36 0.26
CA TYR A 259 6.72 -4.70 -0.47
C TYR A 259 5.60 -4.79 0.55
N TYR A 260 4.48 -4.13 0.26
CA TYR A 260 3.33 -4.05 1.14
C TYR A 260 2.11 -4.59 0.40
N GLN A 261 1.61 -5.72 0.85
CA GLN A 261 0.26 -6.17 0.55
C GLN A 261 -0.65 -5.55 1.60
N LEU A 262 -1.64 -4.77 1.17
CA LEU A 262 -2.53 -4.02 2.04
C LEU A 262 -3.71 -4.91 2.49
N ALA A 263 -4.43 -4.44 3.52
CA ALA A 263 -5.64 -5.13 4.00
C ALA A 263 -6.83 -4.72 3.14
N THR A 264 -7.89 -4.15 3.74
CA THR A 264 -9.07 -3.70 2.99
C THR A 264 -9.38 -2.24 3.27
N THR A 265 -10.12 -1.62 2.36
CA THR A 265 -10.86 -0.38 2.61
C THR A 265 -12.33 -0.65 2.32
N GLY A 266 -12.90 -1.67 2.98
CA GLY A 266 -14.29 -2.10 2.80
C GLY A 266 -14.50 -3.48 2.19
N GLY A 267 -13.47 -4.09 1.59
CA GLY A 267 -13.55 -5.45 1.05
C GLY A 267 -13.91 -6.53 2.08
N GLY A 268 -14.28 -7.70 1.59
CA GLY A 268 -14.66 -8.84 2.42
C GLY A 268 -13.52 -9.30 3.34
N SER A 269 -13.71 -9.25 4.65
CA SER A 269 -12.68 -9.63 5.63
C SER A 269 -13.33 -10.19 6.89
N LYS A 270 -12.61 -11.06 7.62
CA LYS A 270 -13.06 -11.51 8.94
C LYS A 270 -12.85 -10.42 10.01
N LEU A 271 -12.00 -9.41 9.75
CA LEU A 271 -11.72 -8.29 10.66
C LEU A 271 -11.17 -8.71 12.03
N ARG A 272 -10.25 -9.68 12.03
CA ARG A 272 -9.64 -10.22 13.26
C ARG A 272 -8.57 -9.33 13.89
N GLY A 273 -8.26 -8.20 13.25
CA GLY A 273 -7.36 -7.18 13.75
C GLY A 273 -5.91 -7.33 13.31
N PRO A 274 -5.01 -6.48 13.83
CA PRO A 274 -3.64 -6.32 13.34
C PRO A 274 -2.79 -7.59 13.36
N ARG A 275 -2.98 -8.46 14.36
CA ARG A 275 -2.23 -9.73 14.48
C ARG A 275 -2.46 -10.66 13.28
N TYR A 276 -3.65 -10.60 12.69
CA TYR A 276 -4.01 -11.35 11.49
C TYR A 276 -3.74 -10.58 10.21
N GLY A 277 -3.43 -9.29 10.27
CA GLY A 277 -3.40 -8.42 9.10
C GLY A 277 -4.81 -8.11 8.55
N GLU A 278 -5.87 -8.37 9.30
CA GLU A 278 -7.25 -8.29 8.80
C GLU A 278 -7.99 -7.14 9.47
N PHE A 279 -8.01 -5.99 8.81
CA PHE A 279 -8.59 -4.77 9.32
C PHE A 279 -8.86 -3.79 8.17
N ASP A 280 -9.73 -2.82 8.41
CA ASP A 280 -9.90 -1.70 7.47
C ASP A 280 -8.92 -0.58 7.78
N HIS A 281 -8.28 -0.07 6.72
CA HIS A 281 -7.33 1.02 6.87
C HIS A 281 -7.25 1.93 5.65
N ILE A 282 -6.63 3.09 5.89
CA ILE A 282 -5.93 3.90 4.92
C ILE A 282 -4.44 3.79 5.22
N THR A 283 -3.61 3.66 4.19
CA THR A 283 -2.16 3.78 4.37
C THR A 283 -1.74 5.23 4.14
N TRP A 284 -1.28 5.90 5.19
CA TRP A 284 -0.71 7.24 5.10
C TRP A 284 0.79 7.15 4.80
N VAL A 285 1.22 7.76 3.70
CA VAL A 285 2.62 7.74 3.27
C VAL A 285 3.18 9.15 3.34
N THR A 286 4.23 9.32 4.14
CA THR A 286 5.07 10.53 4.10
C THR A 286 6.34 10.20 3.33
N MET A 287 6.51 10.80 2.16
CA MET A 287 7.68 10.56 1.32
C MET A 287 8.83 11.47 1.73
N LYS A 288 9.89 10.89 2.33
CA LYS A 288 11.11 11.59 2.76
C LYS A 288 12.24 11.46 1.75
N PRO A 289 13.34 12.24 1.83
CA PRO A 289 14.47 12.10 0.92
C PRO A 289 15.07 10.69 0.88
N ASP A 290 15.06 9.99 2.02
CA ASP A 290 15.63 8.66 2.24
C ASP A 290 14.63 7.50 2.06
N GLY A 291 13.36 7.79 1.82
CA GLY A 291 12.34 6.78 1.52
C GLY A 291 10.94 7.11 2.07
N PRO A 292 9.94 6.26 1.77
CA PRO A 292 8.60 6.42 2.31
C PRO A 292 8.53 5.97 3.77
N VAL A 293 7.92 6.80 4.62
CA VAL A 293 7.48 6.45 5.97
C VAL A 293 5.99 6.14 5.93
N LEU A 294 5.60 4.94 6.37
CA LEU A 294 4.23 4.45 6.31
C LEU A 294 3.59 4.45 7.70
N ALA A 295 2.33 4.86 7.76
CA ALA A 295 1.44 4.63 8.89
C ALA A 295 0.13 3.98 8.39
N ASN A 296 -0.23 2.83 8.96
CA ASN A 296 -1.55 2.24 8.74
C ASN A 296 -2.53 2.90 9.70
N ILE A 297 -3.46 3.70 9.18
CA ILE A 297 -4.48 4.37 9.97
C ILE A 297 -5.75 3.53 9.88
N LEU A 298 -6.14 2.94 11.00
CA LEU A 298 -7.41 2.22 11.09
C LEU A 298 -8.57 3.21 10.97
N LEU A 299 -9.63 2.83 10.27
CA LEU A 299 -10.76 3.73 10.01
C LEU A 299 -11.52 4.09 11.30
N ASP A 300 -11.52 3.24 12.32
CA ASP A 300 -12.12 3.56 13.62
C ASP A 300 -11.34 4.62 14.42
N GLY A 301 -10.12 4.96 13.99
CA GLY A 301 -9.27 5.96 14.63
C GLY A 301 -9.38 7.38 14.05
N ILE A 302 -10.20 7.61 13.02
CA ILE A 302 -10.32 8.93 12.36
C ILE A 302 -11.70 9.52 12.66
N LEU A 303 -11.73 10.44 13.63
CA LEU A 303 -12.95 11.05 14.15
C LEU A 303 -13.05 12.53 13.72
N THR A 304 -14.27 13.05 13.64
CA THR A 304 -14.51 14.49 13.50
C THR A 304 -14.15 15.23 14.78
N GLU A 305 -13.95 16.55 14.69
CA GLU A 305 -13.60 17.39 15.85
C GLU A 305 -14.65 17.35 16.97
N ASP A 306 -15.92 17.08 16.65
CA ASP A 306 -17.02 16.96 17.60
C ASP A 306 -17.26 15.51 18.09
N LEU A 307 -16.39 14.58 17.69
CA LEU A 307 -16.43 13.15 18.02
C LEU A 307 -17.75 12.46 17.64
N ARG A 308 -18.47 13.01 16.65
CA ARG A 308 -19.69 12.39 16.12
C ARG A 308 -19.34 11.41 15.00
N ASN A 309 -20.19 10.38 14.87
CA ASN A 309 -20.07 9.44 13.78
C ASN A 309 -20.41 10.13 12.46
N ILE A 310 -19.58 9.94 11.44
CA ILE A 310 -19.86 10.39 10.08
C ILE A 310 -20.92 9.45 9.49
N GLU A 311 -22.08 9.98 9.14
CA GLU A 311 -23.10 9.21 8.44
C GLU A 311 -22.81 9.17 6.95
N THR A 312 -22.60 7.95 6.44
CA THR A 312 -22.38 7.71 5.01
C THR A 312 -23.43 6.76 4.44
N GLY A 313 -23.71 6.94 3.16
CA GLY A 313 -24.56 6.03 2.39
C GLY A 313 -23.70 5.08 1.58
N GLU A 314 -23.75 3.80 1.90
CA GLU A 314 -23.19 2.71 1.10
C GLU A 314 -23.81 1.40 1.55
N THR A 315 -24.44 0.70 0.61
CA THR A 315 -24.93 -0.66 0.85
C THR A 315 -23.76 -1.64 0.79
N GLY A 316 -23.90 -2.79 1.45
CA GLY A 316 -22.95 -3.89 1.34
C GLY A 316 -23.54 -5.04 0.53
N VAL A 317 -22.70 -5.97 0.09
CA VAL A 317 -23.18 -7.24 -0.49
C VAL A 317 -23.71 -8.13 0.62
N LEU A 318 -24.93 -8.65 0.42
CA LEU A 318 -25.47 -9.70 1.28
C LEU A 318 -24.63 -10.97 1.13
N VAL A 319 -24.11 -11.47 2.25
CA VAL A 319 -23.33 -12.71 2.26
C VAL A 319 -24.29 -13.88 2.42
N TYR A 320 -24.58 -14.56 1.32
CA TYR A 320 -25.38 -15.78 1.30
C TYR A 320 -24.52 -17.00 1.69
N ASN A 321 -25.14 -18.09 2.15
CA ASN A 321 -24.50 -19.39 2.44
C ASN A 321 -23.61 -19.46 3.70
N ARG A 322 -23.80 -18.59 4.69
CA ARG A 322 -23.20 -18.78 6.03
C ARG A 322 -24.02 -19.78 6.84
N ARG A 323 -23.36 -20.76 7.44
CA ARG A 323 -23.98 -21.64 8.43
C ARG A 323 -23.95 -20.98 9.81
N PRO A 324 -24.95 -21.21 10.68
CA PRO A 324 -24.84 -20.82 12.07
C PRO A 324 -23.57 -21.41 12.69
N THR A 325 -22.81 -20.55 13.38
CA THR A 325 -21.59 -20.94 14.07
C THR A 325 -21.83 -21.10 15.56
N GLN A 326 -20.97 -21.86 16.22
CA GLN A 326 -20.96 -22.09 17.66
C GLN A 326 -19.63 -21.58 18.21
N PRO A 327 -19.61 -20.95 19.39
CA PRO A 327 -18.36 -20.50 20.01
C PRO A 327 -17.38 -21.67 20.18
N VAL A 328 -16.14 -21.48 19.68
CA VAL A 328 -15.06 -22.45 19.83
C VAL A 328 -13.82 -21.76 20.35
N ARG A 329 -13.36 -22.21 21.52
CA ARG A 329 -12.07 -21.85 22.12
C ARG A 329 -11.22 -23.09 22.36
N GLY A 330 -9.94 -22.89 22.61
CA GLY A 330 -9.10 -23.99 23.04
C GLY A 330 -7.68 -23.58 23.36
N ARG A 331 -6.82 -24.56 23.61
CA ARG A 331 -5.39 -24.37 23.90
C ARG A 331 -4.54 -25.39 23.17
N VAL A 332 -3.32 -24.99 22.82
CA VAL A 332 -2.31 -25.84 22.19
C VAL A 332 -1.06 -25.88 23.06
N PHE A 333 -0.59 -27.09 23.36
CA PHE A 333 0.65 -27.34 24.08
C PHE A 333 1.57 -28.24 23.23
N LEU A 334 2.88 -28.08 23.36
CA LEU A 334 3.90 -28.98 22.86
C LEU A 334 4.72 -29.48 24.05
N ASP A 335 4.65 -30.77 24.33
CA ASP A 335 5.30 -31.39 25.50
C ASP A 335 5.00 -30.66 26.82
N GLY A 336 3.75 -30.20 26.98
CA GLY A 336 3.27 -29.47 28.17
C GLY A 336 3.57 -27.96 28.17
N CYS A 337 4.30 -27.44 27.17
CA CYS A 337 4.57 -26.01 27.04
C CYS A 337 3.55 -25.33 26.10
N PRO A 338 2.95 -24.19 26.47
CA PRO A 338 2.04 -23.47 25.58
C PRO A 338 2.71 -23.06 24.26
N VAL A 339 1.97 -23.14 23.15
CA VAL A 339 2.49 -22.81 21.82
C VAL A 339 1.97 -21.45 21.37
N ASP A 340 2.84 -20.44 21.32
CA ASP A 340 2.52 -19.09 20.83
C ASP A 340 2.57 -18.97 19.30
N GLY A 341 1.50 -18.48 18.69
CA GLY A 341 1.48 -18.13 17.26
C GLY A 341 1.42 -19.34 16.32
N ALA A 342 0.99 -20.50 16.81
CA ALA A 342 0.54 -21.60 15.97
C ALA A 342 -0.80 -21.29 15.30
N TYR A 343 -0.88 -21.57 14.01
CA TYR A 343 -2.08 -21.51 13.20
C TYR A 343 -2.84 -22.83 13.32
N VAL A 344 -4.02 -22.76 13.93
CA VAL A 344 -4.94 -23.88 14.16
C VAL A 344 -6.03 -23.81 13.10
N VAL A 345 -6.22 -24.89 12.34
CA VAL A 345 -7.24 -24.96 11.30
C VAL A 345 -8.16 -26.15 11.56
N PHE A 346 -9.46 -25.87 11.58
CA PHE A 346 -10.52 -26.85 11.62
C PHE A 346 -11.09 -26.97 10.21
N GLN A 347 -10.94 -28.14 9.60
CA GLN A 347 -11.42 -28.42 8.24
C GLN A 347 -12.41 -29.57 8.27
N SER A 348 -13.66 -29.32 7.85
CA SER A 348 -14.63 -30.40 7.71
C SER A 348 -14.38 -31.16 6.40
N ALA A 349 -14.71 -32.45 6.41
CA ALA A 349 -14.80 -33.20 5.17
C ALA A 349 -15.89 -32.59 4.25
N PRO A 350 -15.72 -32.65 2.92
CA PRO A 350 -16.79 -32.32 1.99
C PRO A 350 -17.96 -33.30 2.19
N LYS A 351 -19.20 -32.81 2.12
CA LYS A 351 -20.42 -33.62 2.11
C LYS A 351 -21.19 -33.33 0.83
N GLU A 352 -21.91 -34.32 0.30
CA GLU A 352 -22.70 -34.14 -0.91
C GLU A 352 -23.72 -32.98 -0.72
N GLY A 353 -23.73 -32.04 -1.66
CA GLY A 353 -24.58 -30.85 -1.60
C GLY A 353 -24.22 -29.82 -0.51
N GLN A 354 -23.14 -30.01 0.26
CA GLN A 354 -22.71 -29.06 1.29
C GLN A 354 -21.21 -28.76 1.20
N PRO A 355 -20.81 -27.49 0.99
CA PRO A 355 -19.41 -27.11 0.98
C PRO A 355 -18.73 -27.39 2.32
N SER A 356 -17.44 -27.72 2.28
CA SER A 356 -16.65 -27.94 3.48
C SER A 356 -16.63 -26.69 4.37
N ALA A 357 -16.81 -26.85 5.68
CA ALA A 357 -16.57 -25.78 6.65
C ALA A 357 -15.07 -25.65 6.90
N ARG A 358 -14.60 -24.41 7.03
CA ARG A 358 -13.25 -24.10 7.49
C ARG A 358 -13.32 -22.99 8.53
N ALA A 359 -12.71 -23.23 9.68
CA ALA A 359 -12.52 -22.25 10.72
C ALA A 359 -11.03 -22.24 11.12
N ASP A 360 -10.50 -21.09 11.52
CA ASP A 360 -9.08 -20.98 11.84
C ASP A 360 -8.80 -19.91 12.90
N ALA A 361 -7.66 -20.05 13.57
CA ALA A 361 -7.15 -19.12 14.59
C ALA A 361 -5.62 -19.15 14.68
N LEU A 362 -5.06 -18.10 15.25
CA LEU A 362 -3.72 -18.04 15.81
C LEU A 362 -3.81 -18.21 17.33
N THR A 363 -2.89 -18.97 17.89
CA THR A 363 -2.74 -19.14 19.35
C THR A 363 -2.04 -17.95 19.99
N GLU A 364 -2.50 -17.51 21.15
CA GLU A 364 -1.88 -16.49 22.01
C GLU A 364 -0.66 -17.03 22.76
N ALA A 365 0.03 -16.16 23.50
CA ALA A 365 1.25 -16.50 24.24
C ALA A 365 1.06 -17.64 25.27
N ASP A 366 -0.16 -17.77 25.80
CA ASP A 366 -0.56 -18.83 26.74
C ASP A 366 -1.10 -20.09 26.02
N GLY A 367 -0.93 -20.17 24.70
CA GLY A 367 -1.40 -21.26 23.84
C GLY A 367 -2.89 -21.22 23.54
N SER A 368 -3.65 -20.25 24.07
CA SER A 368 -5.10 -20.17 23.85
C SER A 368 -5.46 -19.71 22.44
N PHE A 369 -6.60 -20.14 21.90
CA PHE A 369 -7.12 -19.68 20.60
C PHE A 369 -8.64 -19.54 20.61
N VAL A 370 -9.16 -18.69 19.71
CA VAL A 370 -10.60 -18.52 19.46
C VAL A 370 -10.85 -18.58 17.95
N LEU A 371 -11.66 -19.54 17.49
CA LEU A 371 -11.86 -19.78 16.06
C LEU A 371 -12.72 -18.70 15.39
N SER A 372 -12.46 -18.49 14.10
CA SER A 372 -13.29 -17.66 13.22
C SER A 372 -13.56 -18.38 11.89
N SER A 373 -14.83 -18.44 11.50
CA SER A 373 -15.30 -18.95 10.21
C SER A 373 -15.56 -17.81 9.22
N TYR A 374 -16.38 -16.83 9.60
CA TYR A 374 -16.85 -15.78 8.69
C TYR A 374 -16.51 -14.36 9.18
N THR A 375 -16.61 -14.12 10.48
CA THR A 375 -16.23 -12.87 11.13
C THR A 375 -15.37 -13.16 12.35
N ALA A 376 -14.74 -12.12 12.91
CA ALA A 376 -13.88 -12.26 14.07
C ALA A 376 -14.61 -12.99 15.21
N HIS A 377 -14.01 -14.09 15.65
CA HIS A 377 -14.39 -14.86 16.83
C HIS A 377 -15.81 -15.46 16.80
N ASP A 378 -16.39 -15.64 15.61
CA ASP A 378 -17.73 -16.24 15.46
C ASP A 378 -17.73 -17.77 15.67
N GLY A 379 -16.57 -18.41 15.81
CA GLY A 379 -16.43 -19.83 16.05
C GLY A 379 -16.52 -20.69 14.78
N ALA A 380 -17.20 -21.83 14.86
CA ALA A 380 -17.30 -22.80 13.76
C ALA A 380 -18.71 -23.40 13.61
N PRO A 381 -19.16 -23.75 12.39
CA PRO A 381 -20.40 -24.51 12.22
C PRO A 381 -20.39 -25.84 12.99
N VAL A 382 -21.55 -26.33 13.41
CA VAL A 382 -21.68 -27.68 13.99
C VAL A 382 -21.16 -28.73 13.00
N GLY A 383 -20.35 -29.65 13.48
CA GLY A 383 -19.83 -30.74 12.66
C GLY A 383 -18.50 -31.34 13.15
N GLU A 384 -18.04 -32.33 12.39
CA GLU A 384 -16.77 -33.03 12.60
C GLU A 384 -15.66 -32.38 11.77
N TYR A 385 -14.51 -32.17 12.41
CA TYR A 385 -13.36 -31.49 11.83
C TYR A 385 -12.09 -32.31 11.97
N GLN A 386 -11.30 -32.35 10.90
CA GLN A 386 -9.88 -32.64 10.98
C GLN A 386 -9.15 -31.36 11.41
N VAL A 387 -8.21 -31.49 12.33
CA VAL A 387 -7.46 -30.35 12.85
C VAL A 387 -6.02 -30.42 12.38
N THR A 388 -5.49 -29.30 11.89
CA THR A 388 -4.06 -29.13 11.63
C THR A 388 -3.53 -27.96 12.44
N ILE A 389 -2.28 -28.09 12.88
CA ILE A 389 -1.61 -27.09 13.69
C ILE A 389 -0.19 -26.91 13.17
N VAL A 390 0.13 -25.69 12.76
CA VAL A 390 1.46 -25.32 12.24
C VAL A 390 1.95 -24.05 12.93
N GLN A 391 3.23 -23.98 13.25
CA GLN A 391 3.84 -22.77 13.79
C GLN A 391 4.99 -22.38 12.86
N ARG A 392 4.85 -21.27 12.14
CA ARG A 392 5.85 -20.82 11.17
C ARG A 392 6.48 -19.52 11.61
N ARG A 393 7.82 -19.47 11.62
CA ARG A 393 8.57 -18.26 11.99
C ARG A 393 9.66 -17.94 10.96
N PRO A 394 9.65 -16.73 10.36
CA PRO A 394 8.52 -15.81 10.33
C PRO A 394 7.31 -16.46 9.63
N LEU A 395 6.09 -15.98 9.90
CA LEU A 395 4.89 -16.44 9.18
C LEU A 395 5.09 -16.36 7.66
N PHE A 396 5.79 -15.30 7.23
CA PHE A 396 6.24 -15.10 5.86
C PHE A 396 7.66 -14.55 5.88
N GLY A 397 8.56 -15.26 5.22
CA GLY A 397 9.95 -14.88 5.07
C GLY A 397 10.20 -14.07 3.80
N GLU A 398 11.46 -14.09 3.38
CA GLU A 398 11.89 -13.49 2.13
C GLU A 398 11.13 -14.11 0.95
N TYR A 399 10.84 -13.30 -0.07
CA TYR A 399 10.09 -13.71 -1.24
C TYR A 399 8.63 -14.14 -0.97
N GLY A 400 8.11 -13.93 0.24
CA GLY A 400 6.76 -14.31 0.63
C GLY A 400 6.54 -15.79 0.87
N LYS A 401 7.63 -16.56 0.90
CA LYS A 401 7.57 -17.98 1.27
C LYS A 401 7.34 -18.11 2.78
N PRO A 402 6.46 -19.02 3.23
CA PRO A 402 6.28 -19.28 4.65
C PRO A 402 7.58 -19.77 5.29
N GLY A 403 7.90 -19.32 6.51
CA GLY A 403 9.05 -19.81 7.27
C GLY A 403 8.93 -21.30 7.63
N PRO A 404 10.01 -21.92 8.16
CA PRO A 404 10.00 -23.31 8.60
C PRO A 404 8.89 -23.56 9.63
N ASN A 405 8.26 -24.73 9.55
CA ASN A 405 7.35 -25.20 10.58
C ASN A 405 8.18 -25.67 11.78
N LEU A 406 7.89 -25.13 12.97
CA LEU A 406 8.57 -25.44 14.22
C LEU A 406 7.89 -26.57 15.00
N LEU A 407 6.71 -27.01 14.55
CA LEU A 407 6.01 -28.16 15.12
C LEU A 407 6.32 -29.44 14.33
N PRO A 408 6.14 -30.63 14.93
CA PRO A 408 6.29 -31.90 14.23
C PRO A 408 5.45 -31.96 12.96
N ALA A 409 6.08 -32.37 11.84
CA ALA A 409 5.49 -32.30 10.51
C ALA A 409 4.17 -33.07 10.37
N LYS A 410 3.94 -34.09 11.22
CA LYS A 410 2.70 -34.87 11.26
C LYS A 410 1.47 -33.99 11.49
N TYR A 411 1.57 -32.93 12.31
CA TYR A 411 0.44 -32.05 12.62
C TYR A 411 0.08 -31.05 11.52
N ALA A 412 0.91 -30.94 10.48
CA ALA A 412 0.72 -29.99 9.39
C ALA A 412 -0.24 -30.47 8.29
N LYS A 413 -0.64 -31.74 8.29
CA LYS A 413 -1.50 -32.35 7.26
C LYS A 413 -2.69 -33.05 7.90
N GLY A 414 -3.88 -32.94 7.30
CA GLY A 414 -5.10 -33.54 7.84
C GLY A 414 -5.03 -35.06 7.93
N GLU A 415 -4.31 -35.69 6.99
CA GLU A 415 -4.15 -37.14 6.91
C GLU A 415 -3.23 -37.70 8.01
N THR A 416 -2.25 -36.91 8.46
CA THR A 416 -1.22 -37.37 9.42
C THR A 416 -1.35 -36.76 10.81
N SER A 417 -2.19 -35.73 10.99
CA SER A 417 -2.25 -35.03 12.28
C SER A 417 -2.80 -35.90 13.39
N GLY A 418 -3.76 -36.77 13.06
CA GLY A 418 -4.53 -37.55 14.03
C GLY A 418 -5.43 -36.69 14.94
N LEU A 419 -5.45 -35.36 14.76
CA LEU A 419 -6.21 -34.42 15.57
C LEU A 419 -7.62 -34.27 15.01
N ARG A 420 -8.63 -34.34 15.89
CA ARG A 420 -10.05 -34.22 15.55
C ARG A 420 -10.76 -33.32 16.54
N ALA A 421 -11.83 -32.68 16.09
CA ALA A 421 -12.73 -31.90 16.92
C ALA A 421 -14.17 -32.04 16.43
N GLU A 422 -15.09 -32.32 17.35
CA GLU A 422 -16.54 -32.33 17.12
C GLU A 422 -17.12 -31.04 17.72
N VAL A 423 -17.58 -30.13 16.86
CA VAL A 423 -18.24 -28.88 17.28
C VAL A 423 -19.73 -29.14 17.44
N LYS A 424 -20.25 -28.95 18.65
CA LYS A 424 -21.66 -29.12 19.03
C LYS A 424 -22.34 -27.77 19.23
N ALA A 425 -23.67 -27.79 19.32
CA ALA A 425 -24.42 -26.61 19.74
C ALA A 425 -24.00 -26.17 21.15
N GLY A 426 -23.80 -24.87 21.36
CA GLY A 426 -23.32 -24.28 22.60
C GLY A 426 -21.83 -23.98 22.61
N GLU A 427 -21.24 -23.85 23.80
CA GLU A 427 -19.81 -23.60 23.97
C GLU A 427 -18.99 -24.87 23.69
N ASN A 428 -17.88 -24.72 22.97
CA ASN A 428 -16.94 -25.80 22.69
C ASN A 428 -15.53 -25.41 23.13
N GLU A 429 -14.87 -26.28 23.89
CA GLU A 429 -13.52 -26.08 24.38
C GLU A 429 -12.64 -27.29 24.07
N PHE A 430 -11.48 -27.05 23.44
CA PHE A 430 -10.55 -28.10 23.02
C PHE A 430 -9.14 -27.89 23.61
N VAL A 431 -8.46 -28.98 23.95
CA VAL A 431 -7.04 -28.95 24.33
C VAL A 431 -6.27 -29.90 23.41
N PHE A 432 -5.27 -29.38 22.72
CA PHE A 432 -4.40 -30.15 21.84
C PHE A 432 -3.00 -30.29 22.46
N GLU A 433 -2.69 -31.50 22.92
CA GLU A 433 -1.39 -31.88 23.46
C GLU A 433 -0.52 -32.49 22.35
N LEU A 434 0.40 -31.69 21.81
CA LEU A 434 1.34 -32.11 20.79
C LEU A 434 2.56 -32.78 21.45
N LYS A 435 3.12 -33.76 20.73
CA LYS A 435 4.36 -34.47 21.09
C LYS A 435 5.35 -34.37 19.95
N GLN A 436 6.63 -34.13 20.27
CA GLN A 436 7.73 -34.11 19.30
C GLN A 436 7.73 -35.31 18.36
#